data_AF-Q6MDE7-F1
#
_entry.id   AF-Q6MDE7-F1
#
_cell.length_a   1.000
_cell.length_b   1.000
_cell.length_c   1.000
_cell.angle_alpha   90.00
_cell.angle_beta   90.00
_cell.angle_gamma   90.00
#
_symmetry.space_group_name_H-M   'P 1'
#
loop_
_entity.id
_entity.type
_entity.pdbx_description
1 polymer ?
#
loop_
_entity_poly.entity_id
_entity_poly.type
_entity_poly.pdbx_seq_one_letter_code
_entity_poly.pdbx_strand_id
1 'polypeptide(L)'
;MTNKTLVYLTFLVLIGMAILFALNMTSLLSGQPDNQTYLKYNQVRGIAVSHNKKLYTLNFKQQNDLIEILNRAVRVVGVKPGKRQRPNIDQIIIYQFKDQPDIVITPIAYVDNNLVFSAPSWNKDTYLMEISDGRLMQLISQTFDP
;
A
#
# COMPACT_ATOMS: atom_id res chain seq x y z
N MET A 1 50.21 2.59 -11.14
CA MET A 1 49.47 1.92 -10.05
C MET A 1 50.07 0.55 -9.85
N THR A 2 50.50 0.21 -8.63
CA THR A 2 51.16 -1.08 -8.35
C THR A 2 50.10 -2.18 -8.27
N ASN A 3 50.39 -3.40 -8.75
CA ASN A 3 49.44 -4.54 -8.70
C ASN A 3 48.80 -4.74 -7.31
N LYS A 4 49.52 -4.40 -6.24
CA LYS A 4 49.03 -4.44 -4.86
C LYS A 4 47.86 -3.48 -4.63
N THR A 5 47.93 -2.25 -5.15
CA THR A 5 46.89 -1.23 -5.01
C THR A 5 45.60 -1.64 -5.72
N LEU A 6 45.73 -2.27 -6.90
CA LEU A 6 44.58 -2.80 -7.64
C LEU A 6 43.89 -3.93 -6.86
N VAL A 7 44.68 -4.86 -6.31
CA VAL A 7 44.16 -5.98 -5.50
C VAL A 7 43.42 -5.48 -4.26
N TYR A 8 43.95 -4.49 -3.54
CA TYR A 8 43.27 -3.91 -2.38
C TYR A 8 41.95 -3.24 -2.75
N LEU A 9 41.91 -2.49 -3.85
CA LEU A 9 40.67 -1.84 -4.33
C LEU A 9 39.60 -2.86 -4.70
N THR A 10 39.96 -3.92 -5.42
CA THR A 10 39.02 -4.99 -5.78
C THR A 10 38.45 -5.67 -4.54
N PHE A 11 39.28 -5.94 -3.53
CA PHE A 11 38.83 -6.56 -2.28
C PHE A 11 37.86 -5.64 -1.52
N LEU A 12 38.13 -4.34 -1.50
CA LEU A 12 37.29 -3.33 -0.86
C LEU A 12 35.92 -3.22 -1.53
N VAL A 13 35.87 -3.26 -2.87
CA VAL A 13 34.62 -3.26 -3.64
C VAL A 13 33.81 -4.52 -3.35
N LEU A 14 34.44 -5.70 -3.31
CA LEU A 14 33.76 -6.96 -3.00
C LEU A 14 33.19 -6.97 -1.59
N ILE A 15 33.92 -6.45 -0.60
CA ILE A 15 33.41 -6.29 0.76
C ILE A 15 32.22 -5.32 0.78
N GLY A 16 32.32 -4.18 0.09
CA GLY A 16 31.22 -3.21 -0.01
C GLY A 16 29.96 -3.82 -0.62
N MET A 17 30.11 -4.60 -1.70
CA MET A 17 29.01 -5.35 -2.31
C MET A 17 28.41 -6.38 -1.36
N ALA A 18 29.24 -7.15 -0.64
CA ALA A 18 28.76 -8.14 0.33
C ALA A 18 28.00 -7.48 1.49
N ILE A 19 28.46 -6.32 1.98
CA ILE A 19 27.77 -5.55 3.02
C ILE A 19 26.43 -5.03 2.51
N LEU A 20 26.39 -4.40 1.32
CA LEU A 20 25.14 -3.92 0.73
C LEU A 20 24.15 -5.05 0.46
N PHE A 21 24.65 -6.22 0.04
CA PHE A 21 23.84 -7.41 -0.16
C PHE A 21 23.29 -7.93 1.17
N ALA A 22 24.12 -8.04 2.22
CA ALA A 22 23.67 -8.48 3.54
C ALA A 22 22.63 -7.53 4.16
N LEU A 23 22.82 -6.21 4.01
CA LEU A 23 21.87 -5.19 4.49
C LEU A 23 20.54 -5.20 3.74
N ASN A 24 20.54 -5.53 2.45
CA ASN A 24 19.29 -5.68 1.67
C ASN A 24 18.67 -7.08 1.79
N MET A 25 19.45 -8.11 2.14
CA MET A 25 18.95 -9.47 2.31
C MET A 25 18.22 -9.66 3.64
N THR A 26 18.59 -8.91 4.69
CA THR A 26 17.85 -8.91 5.96
C THR A 26 16.40 -8.43 5.80
N SER A 27 16.10 -7.51 4.87
CA SER A 27 14.72 -7.12 4.59
C SER A 27 13.92 -8.19 3.83
N LEU A 28 14.59 -9.08 3.08
CA LEU A 28 13.98 -10.22 2.40
C LEU A 28 13.79 -11.44 3.34
N LEU A 29 14.72 -11.66 4.27
CA LEU A 29 14.73 -12.81 5.19
C LEU A 29 13.91 -12.59 6.46
N SER A 30 13.71 -11.35 6.90
CA SER A 30 13.04 -11.08 8.17
C SER A 30 11.57 -11.51 8.19
N GLY A 31 10.94 -11.73 7.02
CA GLY A 31 9.57 -12.24 6.91
C GLY A 31 8.57 -11.45 7.75
N GLN A 32 8.92 -10.24 8.19
CA GLN A 32 8.05 -9.42 9.00
C GLN A 32 6.89 -9.06 8.06
N PRO A 33 5.64 -9.36 8.46
CA PRO A 33 4.49 -8.91 7.68
C PRO A 33 4.67 -7.41 7.49
N ASP A 34 4.48 -6.96 6.25
CA ASP A 34 4.60 -5.54 5.90
C ASP A 34 4.01 -4.70 7.01
N ASN A 35 4.82 -3.76 7.46
CA ASN A 35 4.52 -2.77 8.48
C ASN A 35 3.00 -2.51 8.54
N GLN A 36 2.30 -3.01 9.57
CA GLN A 36 0.85 -2.80 9.77
C GLN A 36 0.62 -1.36 10.20
N THR A 37 1.01 -0.41 9.35
CA THR A 37 1.13 1.00 9.67
C THR A 37 -0.23 1.65 9.91
N TYR A 38 -1.27 1.16 9.22
CA TYR A 38 -2.60 1.76 9.27
C TYR A 38 -3.69 0.83 9.79
N LEU A 39 -3.63 -0.47 9.47
CA LEU A 39 -4.66 -1.46 9.79
C LEU A 39 -4.05 -2.77 10.29
N LYS A 40 -4.55 -3.26 11.42
CA LYS A 40 -4.25 -4.62 11.89
C LYS A 40 -5.36 -5.57 11.46
N TYR A 41 -4.98 -6.74 10.93
CA TYR A 41 -5.94 -7.75 10.47
C TYR A 41 -6.94 -8.17 11.54
N ASN A 42 -6.51 -8.28 12.81
CA ASN A 42 -7.36 -8.67 13.93
C ASN A 42 -8.30 -7.56 14.45
N GLN A 43 -8.20 -6.35 13.90
CA GLN A 43 -9.08 -5.22 14.26
C GLN A 43 -10.20 -5.01 13.24
N VAL A 44 -10.17 -5.70 12.10
CA VAL A 44 -11.15 -5.53 11.03
C VAL A 44 -12.26 -6.57 11.17
N ARG A 45 -13.49 -6.10 11.37
CA ARG A 45 -14.71 -6.91 11.39
C ARG A 45 -15.21 -7.22 9.99
N GLY A 46 -15.05 -6.28 9.07
CA GLY A 46 -15.44 -6.44 7.68
C GLY A 46 -15.08 -5.21 6.87
N ILE A 47 -15.11 -5.35 5.55
CA ILE A 47 -14.82 -4.26 4.62
C ILE A 47 -15.89 -4.25 3.54
N ALA A 48 -16.41 -3.07 3.22
CA ALA A 48 -17.35 -2.86 2.14
C ALA A 48 -16.88 -1.76 1.20
N VAL A 49 -17.12 -1.95 -0.09
CA VAL A 49 -16.91 -0.94 -1.13
C VAL A 49 -18.28 -0.39 -1.53
N SER A 50 -18.42 0.93 -1.52
CA SER A 50 -19.57 1.60 -2.09
C SER A 50 -19.32 1.87 -3.57
N HIS A 51 -20.20 1.37 -4.41
CA HIS A 51 -20.22 1.62 -5.84
C HIS A 51 -21.65 1.89 -6.29
N ASN A 52 -21.90 3.02 -6.98
CA ASN A 52 -23.22 3.43 -7.42
C ASN A 52 -24.27 3.41 -6.29
N LYS A 53 -23.89 3.89 -5.09
CA LYS A 53 -24.72 3.90 -3.86
C LYS A 53 -25.12 2.51 -3.32
N LYS A 54 -24.53 1.43 -3.82
CA LYS A 54 -24.69 0.07 -3.27
C LYS A 54 -23.42 -0.34 -2.53
N LEU A 55 -23.59 -1.02 -1.40
CA LEU A 55 -22.48 -1.56 -0.61
C LEU A 55 -22.21 -3.01 -1.00
N TYR A 56 -20.97 -3.29 -1.37
CA TYR A 56 -20.47 -4.60 -1.71
C TYR A 56 -19.49 -5.05 -0.63
N THR A 57 -19.87 -6.07 0.14
CA THR A 57 -19.02 -6.62 1.21
C THR A 57 -17.96 -7.52 0.61
N LEU A 58 -16.69 -7.28 0.97
CA LEU A 58 -15.57 -8.09 0.52
C LEU A 58 -15.57 -9.45 1.23
N ASN A 59 -15.20 -10.51 0.53
CA ASN A 59 -14.94 -11.79 1.16
C ASN A 59 -13.63 -11.78 1.96
N PHE A 60 -13.38 -12.80 2.79
CA PHE A 60 -12.21 -12.85 3.68
C PHE A 60 -10.87 -12.69 2.94
N LYS A 61 -10.72 -13.30 1.75
CA LYS A 61 -9.50 -13.19 0.94
C LYS A 61 -9.31 -11.74 0.45
N GLN A 62 -10.34 -11.17 -0.15
CA GLN A 62 -10.34 -9.78 -0.63
C GLN A 62 -10.07 -8.78 0.51
N GLN A 63 -10.62 -9.02 1.70
CA GLN A 63 -10.36 -8.19 2.87
C GLN A 63 -8.86 -8.19 3.23
N ASN A 64 -8.24 -9.37 3.30
CA ASN A 64 -6.81 -9.48 3.63
C ASN A 64 -5.93 -8.83 2.56
N ASP A 65 -6.21 -9.08 1.28
CA ASP A 65 -5.49 -8.47 0.17
C ASP A 65 -5.60 -6.93 0.20
N LEU A 66 -6.78 -6.38 0.50
CA LEU A 66 -6.98 -4.94 0.61
C LEU A 66 -6.24 -4.35 1.83
N ILE A 67 -6.23 -5.03 2.97
CA ILE A 67 -5.47 -4.61 4.15
C ILE A 67 -3.96 -4.58 3.85
N GLU A 68 -3.45 -5.60 3.16
CA GLU A 68 -2.05 -5.66 2.72
C GLU A 68 -1.69 -4.45 1.85
N ILE A 69 -2.50 -4.16 0.83
CA ILE A 69 -2.27 -3.06 -0.11
C ILE A 69 -2.30 -1.70 0.61
N LEU A 70 -3.31 -1.47 1.46
CA LEU A 70 -3.46 -0.19 2.14
C LEU A 70 -2.36 0.07 3.18
N ASN A 71 -1.85 -0.97 3.84
CA ASN A 71 -0.74 -0.83 4.77
C ASN A 71 0.57 -0.40 4.09
N ARG A 72 0.71 -0.64 2.79
CA ARG A 72 1.86 -0.19 1.98
C ARG A 72 1.69 1.22 1.40
N ALA A 73 0.60 1.93 1.73
CA ALA A 73 0.33 3.26 1.18
C ALA A 73 1.34 4.32 1.66
N VAL A 74 1.73 5.21 0.76
CA VAL A 74 2.66 6.31 1.01
C VAL A 74 1.95 7.66 1.03
N ARG A 75 2.52 8.63 1.74
CA ARG A 75 2.01 10.00 1.77
C ARG A 75 2.35 10.72 0.48
N VAL A 76 1.40 11.46 -0.07
CA VAL A 76 1.60 12.27 -1.28
C VAL A 76 1.13 13.71 -1.07
N VAL A 77 1.97 14.66 -1.48
CA VAL A 77 1.68 16.10 -1.41
C VAL A 77 1.15 16.54 -2.76
N GLY A 78 -0.17 16.47 -2.90
CA GLY A 78 -0.86 16.84 -4.14
C GLY A 78 -0.67 15.84 -5.27
N VAL A 79 -1.59 15.91 -6.23
CA VAL A 79 -1.57 15.05 -7.42
C VAL A 79 -1.37 15.96 -8.63
N LYS A 80 -0.45 15.66 -9.57
CA LYS A 80 -0.35 16.47 -10.79
C LYS A 80 -1.63 16.29 -11.64
N PRO A 81 -2.28 17.37 -12.11
CA PRO A 81 -3.62 17.27 -12.74
C PRO A 81 -3.66 16.46 -14.04
N GLY A 82 -2.58 16.40 -14.83
CA GLY A 82 -2.58 15.82 -16.18
C GLY A 82 -2.64 14.29 -16.28
N LYS A 83 -2.55 13.54 -15.18
CA LYS A 83 -2.56 12.06 -15.16
C LYS A 83 -3.70 11.44 -14.34
N ARG A 84 -4.67 12.26 -13.94
CA ARG A 84 -5.73 11.83 -13.02
C ARG A 84 -6.84 11.12 -13.78
N GLN A 85 -7.12 9.88 -13.42
CA GLN A 85 -8.36 9.21 -13.80
C GLN A 85 -9.33 9.23 -12.62
N ARG A 86 -10.63 9.36 -12.90
CA ARG A 86 -11.66 9.38 -11.86
C ARG A 86 -11.84 7.97 -11.30
N PRO A 87 -11.84 7.78 -9.97
CA PRO A 87 -12.13 6.49 -9.39
C PRO A 87 -13.56 6.06 -9.73
N ASN A 88 -13.74 4.78 -10.01
CA ASN A 88 -15.04 4.18 -10.28
C ASN A 88 -15.77 3.80 -8.99
N ILE A 89 -15.26 4.13 -7.81
CA ILE A 89 -15.84 3.81 -6.51
C ILE A 89 -16.14 5.06 -5.71
N ASP A 90 -17.17 5.00 -4.87
CA ASP A 90 -17.60 6.13 -4.04
C ASP A 90 -16.78 6.21 -2.74
N GLN A 91 -16.61 5.08 -2.05
CA GLN A 91 -15.91 4.98 -0.77
C GLN A 91 -15.58 3.53 -0.42
N ILE A 92 -14.57 3.33 0.42
CA ILE A 92 -14.27 2.05 1.07
C ILE A 92 -14.50 2.24 2.57
N ILE A 93 -15.32 1.38 3.17
CA ILE A 93 -15.69 1.42 4.58
C ILE A 93 -15.10 0.20 5.26
N ILE A 94 -14.29 0.42 6.29
CA ILE A 94 -13.68 -0.63 7.09
C ILE A 94 -14.35 -0.61 8.47
N TYR A 95 -15.10 -1.66 8.75
CA TYR A 95 -15.75 -1.86 10.02
C TYR A 95 -14.75 -2.43 11.03
N GLN A 96 -14.57 -1.76 12.15
CA GLN A 96 -13.60 -2.19 13.17
C GLN A 96 -14.26 -2.92 14.35
N PHE A 97 -13.50 -3.78 15.02
CA PHE A 97 -13.88 -4.39 16.30
C PHE A 97 -13.59 -3.44 17.48
N LYS A 98 -14.25 -3.69 18.63
CA LYS A 98 -13.98 -3.08 19.95
C LYS A 98 -14.21 -1.55 20.04
N ASP A 99 -15.45 -1.11 19.81
CA ASP A 99 -15.89 0.29 19.98
C ASP A 99 -15.02 1.34 19.26
N GLN A 100 -14.25 0.92 18.25
CA GLN A 100 -13.48 1.82 17.41
C GLN A 100 -14.36 2.37 16.30
N PRO A 101 -14.17 3.65 15.92
CA PRO A 101 -14.91 4.23 14.81
C PRO A 101 -14.56 3.52 13.50
N ASP A 102 -15.55 3.35 12.63
CA ASP A 102 -15.32 2.83 11.29
C ASP A 102 -14.37 3.76 10.52
N ILE A 103 -13.48 3.15 9.74
CA ILE A 103 -12.56 3.90 8.88
C ILE A 103 -13.21 4.08 7.53
N VAL A 104 -13.36 5.34 7.11
CA VAL A 104 -13.89 5.69 5.78
C VAL A 104 -12.73 6.20 4.92
N ILE A 105 -12.51 5.50 3.83
CA ILE A 105 -11.51 5.84 2.82
C ILE A 105 -12.24 6.44 1.63
N THR A 106 -11.92 7.69 1.32
CA THR A 106 -12.51 8.42 0.20
C THR A 106 -11.53 8.42 -0.97
N PRO A 107 -11.85 7.76 -2.09
CA PRO A 107 -11.02 7.76 -3.29
C PRO A 107 -11.03 9.15 -3.94
N ILE A 108 -9.86 9.63 -4.38
CA ILE A 108 -9.69 10.96 -4.96
C ILE A 108 -9.38 10.87 -6.46
N ALA A 109 -8.39 10.07 -6.83
CA ALA A 109 -7.95 9.89 -8.22
C ALA A 109 -7.14 8.61 -8.38
N TYR A 110 -7.12 8.03 -9.57
CA TYR A 110 -6.06 7.12 -9.98
C TYR A 110 -4.93 7.89 -10.66
N VAL A 111 -3.69 7.56 -10.34
CA VAL A 111 -2.47 8.16 -10.89
C VAL A 111 -1.51 7.02 -11.21
N ASP A 112 -1.18 6.84 -12.48
CA ASP A 112 -0.34 5.72 -12.92
C ASP A 112 -0.83 4.38 -12.31
N ASN A 113 -2.16 4.13 -12.46
CA ASN A 113 -2.91 2.98 -11.91
C ASN A 113 -3.00 2.85 -10.39
N ASN A 114 -2.41 3.78 -9.63
CA ASN A 114 -2.43 3.77 -8.18
C ASN A 114 -3.55 4.67 -7.63
N LEU A 115 -4.33 4.16 -6.66
CA LEU A 115 -5.37 4.93 -6.01
C LEU A 115 -4.78 5.95 -5.03
N VAL A 116 -5.06 7.22 -5.28
CA VAL A 116 -4.92 8.30 -4.31
C VAL A 116 -6.23 8.42 -3.54
N PHE A 117 -6.14 8.41 -2.22
CA PHE A 117 -7.28 8.46 -1.32
C PHE A 117 -7.02 9.33 -0.10
N SER A 118 -8.11 9.75 0.54
CA SER A 118 -8.14 10.40 1.84
C SER A 118 -8.64 9.40 2.88
N ALA A 119 -7.94 9.32 4.02
CA ALA A 119 -8.34 8.53 5.17
C ALA A 119 -8.08 9.37 6.44
N PRO A 120 -9.02 10.22 6.87
CA PRO A 120 -8.81 11.17 7.97
C PRO A 120 -8.40 10.52 9.30
N SER A 121 -8.76 9.26 9.51
CA SER A 121 -8.37 8.45 10.67
C SER A 121 -6.87 8.12 10.70
N TRP A 122 -6.20 8.14 9.55
CA TRP A 122 -4.77 7.81 9.41
C TRP A 122 -3.93 9.05 9.21
N ASN A 123 -4.45 10.00 8.43
CA ASN A 123 -3.79 11.25 8.14
C ASN A 123 -4.83 12.32 7.79
N LYS A 124 -4.87 13.40 8.58
CA LYS A 124 -5.85 14.47 8.42
C LYS A 124 -5.45 15.50 7.37
N ASP A 125 -4.15 15.66 7.14
CA ASP A 125 -3.61 16.82 6.44
C ASP A 125 -3.08 16.50 5.04
N THR A 126 -2.91 15.20 4.71
CA THR A 126 -2.40 14.78 3.41
C THR A 126 -3.17 13.60 2.83
N TYR A 127 -3.04 13.43 1.52
CA TYR A 127 -3.52 12.23 0.84
C TYR A 127 -2.53 11.08 0.98
N LEU A 128 -3.05 9.89 0.79
CA LEU A 128 -2.28 8.65 0.70
C LEU A 128 -2.42 8.10 -0.71
N MET A 129 -1.38 7.43 -1.19
CA MET A 129 -1.35 6.72 -2.45
C MET A 129 -0.95 5.28 -2.16
N GLU A 130 -1.79 4.33 -2.56
CA GLU A 130 -1.39 2.92 -2.56
C GLU A 130 -0.37 2.67 -3.67
N ILE A 131 0.56 1.74 -3.46
CA ILE A 131 1.58 1.38 -4.46
C ILE A 131 1.43 -0.10 -4.79
N SER A 132 0.43 -0.42 -5.60
CA SER A 132 0.12 -1.80 -6.01
C SER A 132 -0.05 -1.97 -7.52
N ASP A 133 0.20 -0.92 -8.31
CA ASP A 133 0.17 -0.95 -9.78
C ASP A 133 -1.16 -1.50 -10.33
N GLY A 134 -2.28 -1.01 -9.78
CA GLY A 134 -3.62 -1.40 -10.18
C GLY A 134 -4.17 -2.67 -9.53
N ARG A 135 -3.41 -3.39 -8.70
CA ARG A 135 -3.92 -4.56 -7.95
C ARG A 135 -5.12 -4.20 -7.10
N LEU A 136 -5.14 -3.02 -6.46
CA LEU A 136 -6.30 -2.55 -5.70
C LEU A 136 -7.53 -2.35 -6.60
N MET A 137 -7.35 -1.72 -7.75
CA MET A 137 -8.43 -1.49 -8.71
C MET A 137 -9.04 -2.82 -9.19
N GLN A 138 -8.19 -3.79 -9.51
CA GLN A 138 -8.62 -5.13 -9.92
C GLN A 138 -9.36 -5.89 -8.82
N LEU A 139 -8.85 -5.82 -7.58
CA LEU A 139 -9.51 -6.44 -6.43
C LEU A 139 -10.91 -5.86 -6.22
N ILE A 140 -11.02 -4.54 -6.33
CA ILE A 140 -12.28 -3.85 -6.10
C ILE A 140 -13.26 -4.09 -7.27
N SER A 141 -12.82 -4.10 -8.52
CA SER A 141 -13.71 -4.39 -9.66
C SER A 141 -14.35 -5.77 -9.54
N GLN A 142 -13.60 -6.78 -9.07
CA GLN A 142 -14.12 -8.14 -8.82
C GLN A 142 -15.22 -8.20 -7.75
N THR A 143 -15.45 -7.14 -6.97
CA THR A 143 -16.50 -7.13 -5.94
C THR A 143 -17.88 -6.75 -6.48
N PHE A 144 -17.95 -5.98 -7.57
CA PHE A 144 -19.21 -5.49 -8.14
C PHE A 144 -19.40 -5.81 -9.63
N ASP A 145 -18.34 -6.26 -10.31
CA ASP A 145 -18.36 -6.76 -11.69
C ASP A 145 -17.58 -8.09 -11.76
N PRO A 146 -18.16 -9.18 -11.22
CA PRO A 146 -17.50 -10.49 -11.09
C PRO A 146 -17.37 -11.28 -12.40
#